data_AF-A0A949MGF2-F1
#
_entry.id   AF-A0A949MGF2-F1
#
_cell.length_a   1.000
_cell.length_b   1.000
_cell.length_c   1.000
_cell.angle_alpha   90.00
_cell.angle_beta   90.00
_cell.angle_gamma   90.00
#
_symmetry.space_group_name_H-M   'P 1'
#
loop_
_entity.id
_entity.type
_entity.pdbx_description
1 polymer ?
#
loop_
_entity_poly.entity_id
_entity_poly.type
_entity_poly.pdbx_seq_one_letter_code
_entity_poly.pdbx_strand_id
1 'polypeptide(L)' 'MKFKADRATLMKSLAHVQNVVEKRNTIPILANVLLQVKDGRL' A
#
# COMPACT_ATOMS: atom_id res chain seq x y z
N MET A 1 13.40 3.43 -6.10
CA MET A 1 12.37 4.50 -6.00
C MET A 1 12.63 5.30 -4.72
N LYS A 2 12.48 6.64 -4.75
CA LYS A 2 12.66 7.52 -3.58
C LYS A 2 11.57 8.59 -3.61
N PHE A 3 10.72 8.64 -2.59
CA PHE A 3 9.68 9.67 -2.44
C PHE A 3 9.59 10.11 -0.97
N LYS A 4 8.94 11.25 -0.73
CA LYS A 4 8.58 11.72 0.61
C LYS A 4 7.08 11.94 0.63
N ALA A 5 6.41 11.47 1.68
CA ALA A 5 4.97 11.63 1.88
C ALA A 5 4.70 11.93 3.35
N ASP A 6 3.55 12.53 3.64
CA ASP A 6 3.07 12.69 5.00
C ASP A 6 2.79 11.32 5.64
N ARG A 7 3.31 11.11 6.85
CA ARG A 7 3.22 9.82 7.55
C ARG A 7 1.78 9.48 7.91
N ALA A 8 1.01 10.44 8.42
CA ALA A 8 -0.35 10.19 8.89
C ALA A 8 -1.27 9.79 7.72
N THR A 9 -1.11 10.48 6.60
CA THR A 9 -1.86 10.22 5.36
C THR A 9 -1.55 8.82 4.81
N LEU A 10 -0.27 8.47 4.70
CA LEU A 10 0.13 7.14 4.22
C LEU A 10 -0.38 6.02 5.13
N MET A 11 -0.25 6.18 6.45
CA MET A 11 -0.70 5.18 7.42
C MET A 11 -2.22 4.98 7.38
N LYS A 12 -3.00 6.06 7.19
CA LYS A 12 -4.45 5.96 7.04
C LYS A 12 -4.85 5.12 5.84
N SER A 13 -4.20 5.33 4.69
CA SER A 13 -4.45 4.55 3.47
C SER A 13 -4.07 3.08 3.64
N LEU A 14 -2.90 2.80 4.24
CA LEU A 14 -2.46 1.42 4.50
C LEU A 14 -3.38 0.68 5.47
N ALA A 15 -3.89 1.36 6.50
CA ALA A 15 -4.85 0.78 7.44
C ALA A 15 -6.16 0.35 6.75
N HIS A 16 -6.61 1.10 5.73
CA HIS A 16 -7.78 0.72 4.95
C HIS A 16 -7.55 -0.57 4.14
N VAL A 17 -6.37 -0.69 3.52
CA VAL A 17 -6.01 -1.84 2.66
C VAL A 17 -5.79 -3.13 3.46
N GLN A 18 -5.44 -3.04 4.75
CA GLN A 18 -5.19 -4.19 5.64
C GLN A 18 -6.37 -5.18 5.74
N ASN A 19 -7.60 -4.74 5.46
CA ASN A 19 -8.78 -5.60 5.48
C ASN A 19 -9.07 -6.30 4.15
N VAL A 20 -8.39 -5.90 3.08
CA VAL A 20 -8.64 -6.37 1.70
C VAL A 20 -7.53 -7.28 1.19
N VAL A 21 -6.34 -7.23 1.80
CA VAL A 21 -5.21 -8.11 1.44
C VAL A 21 -5.47 -9.58 1.82
N GLU A 22 -4.84 -10.47 1.06
CA GLU A 22 -4.87 -11.91 1.30
C GLU A 22 -4.15 -12.25 2.63
N LYS A 23 -4.74 -13.15 3.43
CA LYS A 23 -4.20 -13.55 4.76
C LYS A 23 -3.97 -15.05 4.91
N ARG A 24 -4.43 -15.86 3.95
CA ARG A 24 -4.44 -17.33 4.02
C ARG A 24 -3.31 -17.96 3.18
N ASN A 25 -2.41 -17.13 2.65
CA ASN A 25 -1.29 -17.49 1.79
C ASN A 25 -1.67 -18.30 0.54
N THR A 26 -2.92 -18.18 0.08
CA THR A 26 -3.43 -18.88 -1.12
C THR A 26 -2.84 -18.30 -2.40
N ILE A 27 -2.64 -16.97 -2.44
CA ILE A 27 -1.96 -16.25 -3.52
C ILE A 27 -1.03 -15.20 -2.88
N PRO A 28 0.25 -15.53 -2.61
CA PRO A 28 1.14 -14.71 -1.77
C PRO A 28 1.38 -13.28 -2.26
N ILE A 29 1.34 -13.03 -3.58
CA ILE A 29 1.54 -11.67 -4.11
C ILE A 29 0.44 -10.69 -3.65
N LEU A 30 -0.77 -11.20 -3.36
CA LEU A 30 -1.92 -10.40 -2.91
C LEU A 30 -1.83 -9.96 -1.44
N ALA A 31 -0.82 -10.42 -0.69
CA ALA A 31 -0.49 -9.90 0.63
C ALA A 31 0.31 -8.59 0.56
N ASN A 32 0.88 -8.26 -0.61
CA ASN A 32 1.67 -7.05 -0.83
C ASN A 32 0.80 -5.89 -1.32
N VAL A 33 1.28 -4.66 -1.12
CA VAL A 33 0.66 -3.45 -1.64
C VAL A 33 1.51 -2.90 -2.79
N LEU A 34 0.86 -2.61 -3.92
CA LEU A 34 1.49 -1.91 -5.03
C LEU A 34 1.59 -0.42 -4.70
N LEU A 35 2.81 0.10 -4.62
CA LEU A 35 3.08 1.53 -4.52
C LEU A 35 3.51 2.03 -5.90
N GLN A 36 2.77 2.99 -6.46
CA GLN A 36 3.07 3.56 -7.77
C GLN A 36 3.04 5.08 -7.66
N VAL A 37 4.14 5.73 -8.05
CA VAL A 37 4.15 7.18 -8.23
C VAL A 37 3.98 7.51 -9.70
N LYS A 38 2.96 8.29 -10.02
CA LYS A 38 2.70 8.79 -11.37
C LYS A 38 2.30 10.26 -11.30
N ASP A 39 2.87 11.09 -12.16
CA ASP A 39 2.56 12.53 -12.26
C ASP A 39 2.69 13.27 -10.91
N GLY A 40 3.69 12.90 -10.10
CA GLY A 40 3.94 13.49 -8.78
C GLY A 40 2.96 13.04 -7.67
N ARG A 41 2.09 12.06 -7.95
CA ARG A 41 1.13 11.50 -7.00
C ARG A 41 1.50 10.06 -6.67
N LEU A 42 1.44 9.71 -5.39
CA LEU A 42 1.53 8.34 -4.88
C LEU A 42 0.14 7.73 -4.78
#